data_AF-A0A9W9YYE6-F1
#
_entry.id   AF-A0A9W9YYE6-F1
#
_cell.length_a   1.000
_cell.length_b   1.000
_cell.length_c   1.000
_cell.angle_alpha   90.00
_cell.angle_beta   90.00
_cell.angle_gamma   90.00
#
_symmetry.space_group_name_H-M   'P 1'
#
loop_
_entity.id
_entity.type
_entity.pdbx_description
1 polymer ?
#
loop_
_entity_poly.entity_id
_entity_poly.type
_entity_poly.pdbx_seq_one_letter_code
_entity_poly.pdbx_strand_id
1 'polypeptide(L)'
;MNDQPLVTHPFDREEEDALQQLFTSFCNHLTLGQWELTRVCLRGLFEQRNKLNKPSKEILRAVIDQPHHASYGSQSIPSPFHLSWLCLVEYLDLFTDEEDQIPEPIVKKVEFRLLLYLACQKAPQNVIQDIDDYHSQIVYRDPDLFSSGVSDLPSSTLSYLKQLLSESPQFGRAVINDLTSKGKGFLKNNQFIAATLCGPHK
;
A
#
# COMPACT_ATOMS: atom_id res chain seq x y z
N MET A 1 -53.45 19.88 -28.62
CA MET A 1 -52.58 19.37 -27.54
C MET A 1 -51.17 19.72 -27.95
N ASN A 2 -50.59 20.72 -27.31
CA ASN A 2 -49.27 21.27 -27.63
C ASN A 2 -48.25 20.54 -26.76
N ASP A 3 -47.52 19.59 -27.34
CA ASP A 3 -46.31 19.05 -26.73
C ASP A 3 -45.18 20.05 -26.97
N GLN A 4 -44.96 20.94 -25.99
CA GLN A 4 -43.69 21.66 -25.90
C GLN A 4 -42.66 20.75 -25.22
N PRO A 5 -41.45 20.60 -25.78
CA PRO A 5 -40.38 19.92 -25.07
C PRO A 5 -40.06 20.76 -23.82
N LEU A 6 -40.09 20.11 -22.65
CA LEU A 6 -39.56 20.66 -21.42
C LEU A 6 -38.10 21.05 -21.67
N VAL A 7 -37.85 22.35 -21.79
CA VAL A 7 -36.50 22.89 -21.88
C VAL A 7 -35.86 22.68 -20.52
N THR A 8 -35.05 21.62 -20.38
CA THR A 8 -34.15 21.45 -19.22
C THR A 8 -33.21 22.65 -19.17
N HIS A 9 -33.33 23.48 -18.15
CA HIS A 9 -32.44 24.61 -17.95
C HIS A 9 -31.11 24.11 -17.36
N PRO A 10 -29.97 24.76 -17.68
CA PRO A 10 -28.65 24.35 -17.16
C PRO A 10 -28.54 24.42 -15.62
N PHE A 11 -29.43 25.16 -14.95
CA PHE A 11 -29.52 25.24 -13.49
C PHE A 11 -30.06 23.97 -12.82
N ASP A 12 -30.70 23.06 -13.56
CA ASP A 12 -31.28 21.83 -12.99
C ASP A 12 -30.23 20.71 -12.81
N ARG A 13 -28.97 20.94 -13.22
CA ARG A 13 -27.86 19.96 -13.14
C ARG A 13 -26.74 20.37 -12.20
N GLU A 14 -26.92 21.42 -11.41
CA GLU A 14 -25.87 21.93 -10.51
C GLU A 14 -25.33 20.86 -9.54
N GLU A 15 -26.20 19.99 -8.99
CA GLU A 15 -25.75 18.89 -8.12
C GLU A 15 -24.90 17.86 -8.87
N GLU A 16 -25.30 17.48 -10.08
CA GLU A 16 -24.57 16.51 -10.91
C GLU A 16 -23.21 17.09 -11.33
N ASP A 17 -23.20 18.34 -11.79
CA ASP A 17 -21.99 19.05 -12.19
C ASP A 17 -21.05 19.25 -10.99
N ALA A 18 -21.56 19.61 -9.82
CA ALA A 18 -20.76 19.73 -8.61
C ALA A 18 -20.14 18.39 -8.21
N LEU A 19 -20.88 17.28 -8.31
CA LEU A 19 -20.37 15.95 -7.97
C LEU A 19 -19.34 15.45 -8.99
N GLN A 20 -19.51 15.79 -10.28
CA GLN A 20 -18.52 15.54 -11.32
C GLN A 20 -17.24 16.38 -11.14
N GLN A 21 -17.37 17.64 -10.69
CA GLN A 21 -16.24 18.47 -10.32
C GLN A 21 -15.52 17.91 -9.08
N LEU A 22 -16.26 17.47 -8.07
CA LEU A 22 -15.68 16.83 -6.88
C LEU A 22 -14.86 15.59 -7.25
N PHE A 23 -15.37 14.75 -8.15
CA PHE A 23 -14.63 13.59 -8.66
C PHE A 23 -13.36 14.00 -9.41
N THR A 24 -13.44 15.04 -10.24
CA THR A 24 -12.28 15.59 -10.96
C THR A 24 -11.22 16.11 -9.99
N SER A 25 -11.64 16.86 -8.97
CA SER A 25 -10.77 17.36 -7.90
C SER A 25 -10.12 16.22 -7.12
N PHE A 26 -10.87 15.17 -6.76
CA PHE A 26 -10.32 13.96 -6.13
C PHE A 26 -9.16 13.38 -6.94
N CYS A 27 -9.37 13.10 -8.23
CA CYS A 27 -8.34 12.53 -9.09
C CYS A 27 -7.11 13.44 -9.23
N ASN A 28 -7.34 14.75 -9.37
CA ASN A 28 -6.27 15.73 -9.50
C ASN A 28 -5.43 15.80 -8.22
N HIS A 29 -6.07 15.92 -7.05
CA HIS A 29 -5.38 15.99 -5.76
C HIS A 29 -4.63 14.69 -5.45
N LEU A 30 -5.21 13.53 -5.76
CA LEU A 30 -4.56 12.23 -5.61
C LEU A 30 -3.28 12.17 -6.46
N THR A 31 -3.39 12.53 -7.75
CA THR A 31 -2.28 12.55 -8.70
C THR A 31 -1.17 13.50 -8.25
N LEU A 32 -1.53 14.65 -7.68
CA LEU A 32 -0.59 15.64 -7.14
C LEU A 32 -0.07 15.29 -5.73
N GLY A 33 -0.54 14.20 -5.12
CA GLY A 33 -0.15 13.79 -3.76
C GLY A 33 -0.63 14.75 -2.68
N GLN A 34 -1.69 15.52 -2.92
CA GLN A 34 -2.28 16.46 -1.96
C GLN A 34 -3.30 15.72 -1.09
N TRP A 35 -2.81 15.02 -0.08
CA TRP A 35 -3.60 14.00 0.61
C TRP A 35 -4.83 14.53 1.34
N GLU A 36 -4.71 15.61 2.13
CA GLU A 36 -5.88 16.12 2.88
C GLU A 36 -7.01 16.59 1.94
N LEU A 37 -6.67 17.19 0.80
CA LEU A 37 -7.66 17.55 -0.22
C LEU A 37 -8.27 16.31 -0.87
N THR A 38 -7.44 15.31 -1.18
CA THR A 38 -7.88 14.00 -1.68
C THR A 38 -8.88 13.36 -0.74
N ARG A 39 -8.57 13.34 0.57
CA ARG A 39 -9.39 12.76 1.62
C ARG A 39 -10.75 13.46 1.74
N VAL A 40 -10.77 14.80 1.75
CA VAL A 40 -12.02 15.57 1.78
C VAL A 40 -12.89 15.27 0.56
N CYS A 41 -12.30 15.26 -0.64
CA CYS A 41 -13.06 14.93 -1.85
C CYS A 41 -13.58 13.49 -1.83
N LEU A 42 -12.76 12.52 -1.40
CA LEU A 42 -13.14 11.12 -1.28
C LEU A 42 -14.33 10.93 -0.33
N ARG A 43 -14.31 11.57 0.85
CA ARG A 43 -15.41 11.49 1.82
C ARG A 43 -16.70 12.08 1.26
N GLY A 44 -16.63 13.24 0.61
CA GLY A 44 -17.79 13.84 -0.04
C GLY A 44 -18.35 12.98 -1.19
N LEU A 45 -17.48 12.32 -1.96
CA LEU A 45 -17.89 11.35 -2.99
C LEU A 45 -18.56 10.11 -2.37
N PHE A 46 -18.04 9.61 -1.25
CA PHE A 46 -18.58 8.44 -0.56
C PHE A 46 -19.97 8.70 0.02
N GLU A 47 -20.20 9.87 0.60
CA GLU A 47 -21.53 10.28 1.11
C GLU A 47 -22.58 10.31 -0.02
N GLN A 48 -22.16 10.66 -1.24
CA GLN A 48 -23.01 10.77 -2.41
C GLN A 48 -22.85 9.60 -3.40
N ARG A 49 -22.28 8.46 -2.97
CA ARG A 49 -21.90 7.33 -3.83
C ARG A 49 -23.06 6.74 -4.64
N ASN A 50 -24.29 6.84 -4.15
CA ASN A 50 -25.47 6.36 -4.85
C ASN A 50 -25.94 7.29 -5.99
N LYS A 51 -25.45 8.54 -6.02
CA LYS A 51 -25.83 9.55 -7.02
C LYS A 51 -24.89 9.58 -8.22
N LEU A 52 -23.66 9.07 -8.08
CA LEU A 52 -22.63 9.16 -9.11
C LEU A 52 -21.97 7.80 -9.34
N ASN A 53 -22.14 7.25 -10.54
CA ASN A 53 -21.48 6.02 -10.96
C ASN A 53 -20.02 6.29 -11.36
N LYS A 54 -19.15 6.54 -10.38
CA LYS A 54 -17.70 6.69 -10.58
C LYS A 54 -16.91 5.66 -9.77
N PRO A 55 -15.73 5.27 -10.29
CA PRO A 55 -14.96 4.17 -9.73
C PRO A 55 -14.02 4.61 -8.59
N SER A 56 -14.51 5.38 -7.60
CA SER A 56 -13.63 5.86 -6.50
C SER A 56 -13.07 4.69 -5.68
N LYS A 57 -13.87 3.65 -5.47
CA LYS A 57 -13.46 2.40 -4.81
C LYS A 57 -12.35 1.69 -5.59
N GLU A 58 -12.52 1.52 -6.89
CA GLU A 58 -11.55 0.85 -7.76
C GLU A 58 -10.26 1.65 -7.91
N ILE A 59 -10.36 2.99 -7.95
CA ILE A 59 -9.19 3.86 -7.95
C ILE A 59 -8.38 3.64 -6.66
N LEU A 60 -9.02 3.66 -5.48
CA LEU A 60 -8.31 3.38 -4.23
C LEU A 60 -7.65 2.00 -4.24
N ARG A 61 -8.35 0.95 -4.67
CA ARG A 61 -7.78 -0.40 -4.79
C ARG A 61 -6.57 -0.43 -5.72
N ALA A 62 -6.63 0.27 -6.84
CA ALA A 62 -5.52 0.36 -7.78
C ALA A 62 -4.30 1.08 -7.15
N VAL A 63 -4.50 2.13 -6.36
CA VAL A 63 -3.42 2.81 -5.64
C VAL A 63 -2.83 1.94 -4.53
N ILE A 64 -3.68 1.20 -3.80
CA ILE A 64 -3.25 0.25 -2.77
C ILE A 64 -2.34 -0.82 -3.38
N ASP A 65 -2.73 -1.41 -4.51
CA ASP A 65 -1.96 -2.47 -5.16
C ASP A 65 -0.72 -1.97 -5.93
N GLN A 66 -0.86 -0.87 -6.69
CA GLN A 66 0.15 -0.35 -7.61
C GLN A 66 0.45 1.15 -7.37
N PRO A 67 1.00 1.52 -6.20
CA PRO A 67 1.12 2.93 -5.82
C PRO A 67 2.07 3.76 -6.69
N HIS A 68 3.05 3.14 -7.34
CA HIS A 68 4.05 3.85 -8.17
C HIS A 68 3.45 4.54 -9.38
N HIS A 69 2.24 4.16 -9.81
CA HIS A 69 1.57 4.77 -10.96
C HIS A 69 0.53 5.83 -10.56
N ALA A 70 0.29 6.03 -9.27
CA ALA A 70 -0.86 6.78 -8.77
C ALA A 70 -0.59 8.27 -8.49
N SER A 71 0.67 8.67 -8.27
CA SER A 71 0.99 10.04 -7.85
C SER A 71 2.38 10.49 -8.31
N TYR A 72 2.49 11.78 -8.62
CA TYR A 72 3.77 12.46 -8.83
C TYR A 72 4.53 12.77 -7.53
N GLY A 73 3.90 12.52 -6.36
CA GLY A 73 4.45 12.80 -5.05
C GLY A 73 4.32 14.27 -4.64
N SER A 74 4.46 14.53 -3.34
CA SER A 74 4.43 15.89 -2.77
C SER A 74 5.23 15.94 -1.46
N GLN A 75 5.40 17.14 -0.88
CA GLN A 75 5.97 17.23 0.47
C GLN A 75 5.10 16.53 1.53
N SER A 76 3.78 16.52 1.36
CA SER A 76 2.88 15.82 2.29
C SER A 76 2.87 14.30 2.10
N ILE A 77 3.27 13.81 0.93
CA ILE A 77 3.31 12.38 0.58
C ILE A 77 4.71 12.04 0.04
N PRO A 78 5.65 11.70 0.94
CA PRO A 78 7.06 11.59 0.59
C PRO A 78 7.39 10.29 -0.15
N SER A 79 6.46 9.33 -0.23
CA SER A 79 6.61 8.14 -1.04
C SER A 79 5.29 7.57 -1.55
N PRO A 80 5.30 6.83 -2.67
CA PRO A 80 4.13 6.06 -3.13
C PRO A 80 3.60 5.09 -2.08
N PHE A 81 4.47 4.54 -1.23
CA PHE A 81 4.05 3.62 -0.15
C PHE A 81 3.28 4.33 0.97
N HIS A 82 3.59 5.59 1.27
CA HIS A 82 2.74 6.41 2.15
C HIS A 82 1.35 6.58 1.56
N LEU A 83 1.26 6.87 0.25
CA LEU A 83 -0.03 7.02 -0.42
C LEU A 83 -0.83 5.72 -0.39
N SER A 84 -0.19 4.59 -0.73
CA SER A 84 -0.80 3.25 -0.65
C SER A 84 -1.40 2.98 0.72
N TRP A 85 -0.64 3.25 1.78
CA TRP A 85 -1.08 3.04 3.16
C TRP A 85 -2.23 3.97 3.55
N LEU A 86 -2.17 5.24 3.19
CA LEU A 86 -3.25 6.19 3.46
C LEU A 86 -4.53 5.84 2.71
N CYS A 87 -4.43 5.42 1.45
CA CYS A 87 -5.54 4.88 0.68
C CYS A 87 -6.11 3.61 1.33
N LEU A 88 -5.26 2.72 1.84
CA LEU A 88 -5.69 1.52 2.56
C LEU A 88 -6.48 1.88 3.84
N VAL A 89 -5.97 2.81 4.64
CA VAL A 89 -6.65 3.26 5.87
C VAL A 89 -8.02 3.85 5.57
N GLU A 90 -8.12 4.75 4.59
CA GLU A 90 -9.41 5.32 4.18
C GLU A 90 -10.34 4.27 3.57
N TYR A 91 -9.80 3.32 2.80
CA TYR A 91 -10.59 2.24 2.22
C TYR A 91 -11.22 1.36 3.31
N LEU A 92 -10.43 0.93 4.30
CA LEU A 92 -10.91 0.07 5.38
C LEU A 92 -11.96 0.76 6.26
N ASP A 93 -11.89 2.09 6.39
CA ASP A 93 -12.88 2.87 7.13
C ASP A 93 -14.18 3.10 6.35
N LEU A 94 -14.09 3.28 5.03
CA LEU A 94 -15.24 3.60 4.18
C LEU A 94 -15.98 2.37 3.66
N PHE A 95 -15.27 1.31 3.30
CA PHE A 95 -15.80 0.15 2.59
C PHE A 95 -15.74 -1.08 3.49
N THR A 96 -16.77 -1.23 4.33
CA THR A 96 -16.82 -2.24 5.40
C THR A 96 -17.63 -3.49 5.05
N ASP A 97 -18.27 -3.50 3.88
CA ASP A 97 -19.07 -4.63 3.42
C ASP A 97 -18.19 -5.87 3.16
N GLU A 98 -18.76 -7.07 3.27
CA GLU A 98 -18.01 -8.33 3.11
C GLU A 98 -17.36 -8.46 1.72
N GLU A 99 -18.03 -7.94 0.68
CA GLU A 99 -17.51 -7.94 -0.69
C GLU A 99 -16.34 -6.98 -0.90
N ASP A 100 -16.16 -6.02 0.00
CA ASP A 100 -15.13 -4.99 -0.08
C ASP A 100 -13.84 -5.39 0.61
N GLN A 101 -13.84 -6.49 1.37
CA GLN A 101 -12.71 -6.93 2.16
C GLN A 101 -11.42 -7.02 1.31
N ILE A 102 -10.36 -6.40 1.82
CA ILE A 102 -9.04 -6.49 1.22
C ILE A 102 -8.39 -7.76 1.76
N PRO A 103 -7.88 -8.65 0.88
CA PRO A 103 -7.13 -9.82 1.31
C PRO A 103 -5.99 -9.44 2.27
N GLU A 104 -5.90 -10.15 3.40
CA GLU A 104 -4.84 -9.95 4.41
C GLU A 104 -3.41 -9.88 3.81
N PRO A 105 -3.05 -10.69 2.78
CA PRO A 105 -1.76 -10.55 2.12
C PRO A 105 -1.47 -9.16 1.54
N ILE A 106 -2.48 -8.47 1.02
CA ILE A 106 -2.33 -7.12 0.46
C ILE A 106 -2.09 -6.12 1.60
N VAL A 107 -2.85 -6.22 2.69
CA VAL A 107 -2.71 -5.36 3.89
C VAL A 107 -1.27 -5.44 4.42
N LYS A 108 -0.80 -6.66 4.70
CA LYS A 108 0.56 -6.91 5.20
C LYS A 108 1.63 -6.37 4.27
N LYS A 109 1.45 -6.51 2.95
CA LYS A 109 2.39 -6.00 1.96
C LYS A 109 2.48 -4.47 1.96
N VAL A 110 1.35 -3.77 2.08
CA VAL A 110 1.32 -2.30 2.13
C VAL A 110 2.02 -1.80 3.39
N GLU A 111 1.70 -2.37 4.56
CA GLU A 111 2.32 -2.03 5.84
C GLU A 111 3.83 -2.27 5.81
N PHE A 112 4.27 -3.43 5.31
CA PHE A 112 5.68 -3.77 5.22
C PHE A 112 6.45 -2.85 4.27
N ARG A 113 5.88 -2.47 3.12
CA ARG A 113 6.53 -1.54 2.19
C ARG A 113 6.70 -0.15 2.78
N LEU A 114 5.74 0.31 3.60
CA LEU A 114 5.90 1.55 4.36
C LEU A 114 7.02 1.41 5.39
N LEU A 115 7.06 0.31 6.15
CA LEU A 115 8.16 0.01 7.08
C LEU A 115 9.52 0.00 6.37
N LEU A 116 9.61 -0.66 5.21
CA LEU A 116 10.83 -0.76 4.42
C LEU A 116 11.31 0.62 3.95
N TYR A 117 10.39 1.48 3.49
CA TYR A 117 10.71 2.87 3.15
C TYR A 117 11.28 3.64 4.35
N LEU A 118 10.68 3.48 5.53
CA LEU A 118 11.11 4.20 6.73
C LEU A 118 12.46 3.68 7.26
N ALA A 119 12.65 2.36 7.28
CA ALA A 119 13.80 1.69 7.84
C ALA A 119 15.04 1.70 6.93
N CYS A 120 14.84 1.64 5.60
CA CYS A 120 15.90 1.36 4.64
C CYS A 120 16.25 2.54 3.72
N GLN A 121 16.06 3.78 4.18
CA GLN A 121 16.32 5.01 3.41
C GLN A 121 17.75 5.11 2.85
N LYS A 122 18.73 4.47 3.51
CA LYS A 122 20.15 4.47 3.12
C LYS A 122 20.57 3.17 2.41
N ALA A 123 19.67 2.23 2.19
CA ALA A 123 19.98 0.96 1.57
C ALA A 123 20.21 1.13 0.06
N PRO A 124 21.11 0.33 -0.54
CA PRO A 124 21.15 0.17 -1.98
C PRO A 124 19.82 -0.37 -2.53
N GLN A 125 19.41 0.09 -3.72
CA GLN A 125 18.11 -0.29 -4.31
C GLN A 125 17.94 -1.81 -4.47
N ASN A 126 19.00 -2.53 -4.80
CA ASN A 126 18.95 -4.00 -4.91
C ASN A 126 18.67 -4.68 -3.58
N VAL A 127 19.16 -4.13 -2.46
CA VAL A 127 18.88 -4.65 -1.11
C VAL A 127 17.42 -4.45 -0.75
N ILE A 128 16.86 -3.28 -1.08
CA ILE A 128 15.43 -2.99 -0.89
C ILE A 128 14.58 -3.98 -1.70
N GLN A 129 14.95 -4.20 -2.96
CA GLN A 129 14.26 -5.14 -3.85
C GLN A 129 14.31 -6.57 -3.31
N ASP A 130 15.48 -7.05 -2.89
CA ASP A 130 15.64 -8.39 -2.32
C ASP A 130 14.72 -8.59 -1.10
N ILE A 131 14.61 -7.57 -0.24
CA ILE A 131 13.76 -7.61 0.96
C ILE A 131 12.27 -7.62 0.59
N ASP A 132 11.83 -6.75 -0.32
CA ASP A 132 10.42 -6.69 -0.76
C ASP A 132 9.98 -7.97 -1.49
N ASP A 133 10.85 -8.54 -2.35
CA ASP A 133 10.60 -9.78 -3.07
C ASP A 133 10.54 -10.97 -2.13
N TYR A 134 11.40 -11.00 -1.10
CA TYR A 134 11.38 -12.05 -0.10
C TYR A 134 10.12 -11.98 0.78
N HIS A 135 9.76 -10.79 1.25
CA HIS A 135 8.51 -10.59 2.00
C HIS A 135 7.29 -10.94 1.16
N SER A 136 7.26 -10.55 -0.12
CA SER A 136 6.17 -10.94 -1.04
C SER A 136 6.04 -12.47 -1.16
N GLN A 137 7.16 -13.21 -1.15
CA GLN A 137 7.11 -14.67 -1.12
C GLN A 137 6.53 -15.22 0.19
N ILE A 138 6.85 -14.62 1.35
CA ILE A 138 6.27 -15.02 2.64
C ILE A 138 4.76 -14.85 2.65
N VAL A 139 4.29 -13.72 2.11
CA VAL A 139 2.91 -13.29 2.25
C VAL A 139 1.98 -13.93 1.22
N TYR A 140 2.46 -14.25 0.02
CA TYR A 140 1.64 -14.86 -1.04
C TYR A 140 1.88 -16.35 -1.27
N ARG A 141 3.01 -16.94 -0.83
CA ARG A 141 3.21 -18.38 -0.99
C ARG A 141 2.57 -19.13 0.18
N ASP A 142 1.79 -20.15 -0.18
CA ASP A 142 1.42 -21.19 0.77
C ASP A 142 2.67 -21.99 1.15
N PRO A 143 3.06 -22.01 2.44
CA PRO A 143 4.22 -22.74 2.93
C PRO A 143 4.20 -24.25 2.67
N ASP A 144 3.01 -24.82 2.49
CA ASP A 144 2.78 -26.26 2.41
C ASP A 144 2.64 -26.78 0.97
N LEU A 145 2.46 -25.89 -0.02
CA LEU A 145 2.23 -26.27 -1.42
C LEU A 145 3.48 -26.26 -2.30
N PHE A 146 4.59 -25.65 -1.86
CA PHE A 146 5.80 -25.55 -2.68
C PHE A 146 7.02 -26.21 -2.02
N SER A 147 7.41 -27.36 -2.58
CA SER A 147 8.61 -28.13 -2.21
C SER A 147 9.91 -27.55 -2.78
N SER A 148 9.83 -26.57 -3.69
CA SER A 148 10.98 -25.76 -4.10
C SER A 148 11.19 -24.62 -3.10
N GLY A 149 12.33 -24.64 -2.41
CA GLY A 149 12.68 -23.66 -1.39
C GLY A 149 12.54 -22.22 -1.88
N VAL A 150 12.17 -21.34 -0.96
CA VAL A 150 12.17 -19.89 -1.15
C VAL A 150 13.60 -19.45 -1.45
N SER A 151 13.79 -18.54 -2.40
CA SER A 151 15.13 -18.04 -2.73
C SER A 151 15.79 -17.46 -1.48
N ASP A 152 17.03 -17.87 -1.20
CA ASP A 152 17.78 -17.35 -0.07
C ASP A 152 18.09 -15.87 -0.25
N LEU A 153 18.05 -15.10 0.85
CA LEU A 153 18.47 -13.71 0.83
C LEU A 153 19.98 -13.61 0.52
N PRO A 154 20.40 -12.73 -0.40
CA PRO A 154 21.82 -12.56 -0.69
C PRO A 154 22.64 -12.11 0.54
N SER A 155 23.92 -12.48 0.58
CA SER A 155 24.83 -12.12 1.68
C SER A 155 24.95 -10.61 1.90
N SER A 156 24.85 -9.81 0.85
CA SER A 156 24.80 -8.35 0.93
C SER A 156 23.59 -7.85 1.72
N THR A 157 22.43 -8.45 1.47
CA THR A 157 21.16 -8.11 2.11
C THR A 157 21.14 -8.54 3.57
N LEU A 158 21.65 -9.74 3.87
CA LEU A 158 21.85 -10.18 5.26
C LEU A 158 22.83 -9.28 6.03
N SER A 159 23.90 -8.81 5.37
CA SER A 159 24.88 -7.90 5.99
C SER A 159 24.25 -6.54 6.28
N TYR A 160 23.40 -6.05 5.38
CA TYR A 160 22.64 -4.82 5.61
C TYR A 160 21.65 -4.97 6.77
N LEU A 161 20.92 -6.09 6.87
CA LEU A 161 20.01 -6.34 7.99
C LEU A 161 20.74 -6.37 9.35
N LYS A 162 21.96 -6.92 9.40
CA LYS A 162 22.84 -6.83 10.59
C LYS A 162 23.16 -5.39 10.96
N GLN A 163 23.55 -4.61 9.96
CA GLN A 163 23.87 -3.20 10.14
C GLN A 163 22.64 -2.43 10.63
N LEU A 164 21.47 -2.63 10.01
CA LEU A 164 20.22 -1.99 10.39
C LEU A 164 19.84 -2.31 11.83
N LEU A 165 19.99 -3.57 12.27
CA LEU A 165 19.76 -3.98 13.66
C LEU A 165 20.71 -3.29 14.65
N SER A 166 21.94 -3.01 14.22
CA SER A 166 22.95 -2.35 15.05
C SER A 166 22.71 -0.85 15.15
N GLU A 167 22.34 -0.20 14.04
CA GLU A 167 22.12 1.24 13.96
C GLU A 167 20.73 1.67 14.47
N SER A 168 19.71 0.86 14.20
CA SER A 168 18.34 1.09 14.63
C SER A 168 17.66 -0.24 15.02
N PRO A 169 17.87 -0.70 16.26
CA PRO A 169 17.37 -1.99 16.72
C PRO A 169 15.86 -2.17 16.56
N GLN A 170 15.08 -1.10 16.75
CA GLN A 170 13.62 -1.14 16.59
C GLN A 170 13.20 -1.43 15.14
N PHE A 171 13.79 -0.73 14.17
CA PHE A 171 13.49 -0.95 12.75
C PHE A 171 14.06 -2.28 12.27
N GLY A 172 15.29 -2.62 12.66
CA GLY A 172 15.89 -3.90 12.33
C GLY A 172 15.06 -5.07 12.83
N ARG A 173 14.56 -5.03 14.06
CA ARG A 173 13.67 -6.06 14.61
C ARG A 173 12.32 -6.12 13.89
N ALA A 174 11.70 -4.98 13.61
CA ALA A 174 10.42 -4.95 12.89
C ALA A 174 10.56 -5.60 11.51
N VAL A 175 11.53 -5.15 10.71
CA VAL A 175 11.80 -5.73 9.37
C VAL A 175 12.09 -7.22 9.47
N ILE A 176 12.95 -7.64 10.39
CA ILE A 176 13.30 -9.05 10.56
C ILE A 176 12.09 -9.90 10.95
N ASN A 177 11.23 -9.43 11.84
CA ASN A 177 10.05 -10.18 12.26
C ASN A 177 9.12 -10.46 11.08
N ASP A 178 8.88 -9.46 10.22
CA ASP A 178 8.09 -9.63 8.99
C ASP A 178 8.76 -10.53 7.94
N LEU A 179 10.09 -10.70 8.01
CA LEU A 179 10.84 -11.62 7.17
C LEU A 179 10.95 -13.05 7.75
N THR A 180 10.31 -13.34 8.89
CA THR A 180 10.32 -14.68 9.48
C THR A 180 8.95 -15.37 9.33
N SER A 181 8.96 -16.60 8.82
CA SER A 181 7.73 -17.40 8.59
C SER A 181 7.81 -18.77 9.23
N LYS A 182 6.68 -19.34 9.69
CA LYS A 182 6.62 -20.69 10.30
C LYS A 182 6.78 -21.83 9.29
N GLY A 183 6.76 -21.51 8.00
CA GLY A 183 6.84 -22.49 6.91
C GLY A 183 8.18 -23.23 6.80
N LYS A 184 8.13 -24.54 6.51
CA LYS A 184 9.35 -25.36 6.33
C LYS A 184 10.25 -24.84 5.21
N GLY A 185 9.67 -24.28 4.15
CA GLY A 185 10.39 -23.65 3.03
C GLY A 185 11.20 -22.41 3.40
N PHE A 186 10.96 -21.80 4.57
CA PHE A 186 11.63 -20.61 5.07
C PHE A 186 12.67 -20.92 6.16
N LEU A 187 12.77 -22.17 6.63
CA LEU A 187 13.61 -22.55 7.78
C LEU A 187 15.08 -22.15 7.63
N LYS A 188 15.66 -22.34 6.44
CA LYS A 188 17.07 -22.01 6.17
C LYS A 188 17.33 -20.51 6.34
N ASN A 189 16.44 -19.68 5.79
CA ASN A 189 16.52 -18.23 5.93
C ASN A 189 16.22 -17.77 7.36
N ASN A 190 15.22 -18.36 8.03
CA ASN A 190 14.98 -18.10 9.45
C ASN A 190 16.21 -18.41 10.31
N GLN A 191 16.93 -19.50 10.02
CA GLN A 191 18.17 -19.84 10.70
C GLN A 191 19.27 -18.81 10.42
N PHE A 192 19.42 -18.36 9.17
CA PHE A 192 20.38 -17.30 8.84
C PHE A 192 20.05 -15.97 9.50
N ILE A 193 18.77 -15.59 9.52
CA ILE A 193 18.26 -14.40 10.19
C ILE A 193 18.47 -14.52 11.71
N ALA A 194 18.17 -15.67 12.31
CA ALA A 194 18.41 -15.91 13.73
C ALA A 194 19.90 -15.88 14.10
N ALA A 195 20.76 -16.51 13.29
CA ALA A 195 22.22 -16.44 13.45
C ALA A 195 22.76 -15.01 13.27
N THR A 196 22.04 -14.21 12.46
CA THR A 196 22.31 -12.79 12.24
C THR A 196 21.91 -11.93 13.44
N LEU A 197 20.81 -12.27 14.12
CA LEU A 197 20.37 -11.64 15.37
C LEU A 197 21.30 -11.96 16.57
N CYS A 198 21.84 -13.17 16.61
CA CYS A 198 22.66 -13.68 17.73
C CYS A 198 24.18 -13.55 17.49
N GLY A 199 24.66 -12.41 16.96
CA GLY A 199 26.09 -12.18 16.74
C GLY A 199 26.96 -12.64 17.94
N PRO A 200 28.18 -13.15 17.70
CA PRO A 200 28.94 -13.85 18.73
C PRO A 200 29.12 -12.94 19.94
N HIS A 201 28.56 -13.34 21.08
CA HIS A 201 28.91 -12.75 22.36
C HIS A 201 30.44 -12.81 22.49
N LYS A 202 31.09 -11.66 22.34
CA LYS A 202 32.46 -11.41 22.76
C LYS A 202 32.44 -10.19 23.68
#